data_AF-A0A086LSS2-F1
#
_entry.id   AF-A0A086LSS2-F1
#
_cell.length_a   1.000
_cell.length_b   1.000
_cell.length_c   1.000
_cell.angle_alpha   90.00
_cell.angle_beta   90.00
_cell.angle_gamma   90.00
#
_symmetry.space_group_name_H-M   'P 1'
#
loop_
_entity.id
_entity.type
_entity.pdbx_description
1 polymer ?
#
loop_
_entity_poly.entity_id
_entity_poly.type
_entity_poly.pdbx_seq_one_letter_code
_entity_poly.pdbx_strand_id
1 'polypeptide(L)'
;MEMGRRLRRSSAWTRWFWTFRFNWERRRNTWRMLFYFNLLAGCCAAGIVFTFILHVLTSDASFFINYRCGAVAKNLIRTNFVAVMVTAGIMGLSALLMSRVTGLFSAHALGDFKPMGHWTDRVGFIVKWLPWFISLCFFVLIGISIVNIVWIFATPTAWCSRRWSNLGLQAVRNCRAWYGGTAACLTIAETEQLSGSSQNCNDGDFLQSTFFLYFIPLDDPSACSFSIPEICLLFKNSYSSLAIESNPDWESTEASRCEGLAARGVSADDFIVNSSSDLYRYLMIYTGSWCMTICALLAFFFYTKYSSHFESHFSQPSERTNFVVLSILRPLTPWNEGI
;
A
#
# COMPACT_ATOMS: atom_id res chain seq x y z
N MET A 1 5.13 50.39 -6.17
CA MET A 1 4.81 51.50 -7.11
C MET A 1 6.01 52.36 -7.53
N GLU A 2 7.16 52.34 -6.83
CA GLU A 2 8.35 53.13 -7.23
C GLU A 2 9.16 52.56 -8.39
N MET A 3 9.14 51.24 -8.60
CA MET A 3 9.88 50.58 -9.68
C MET A 3 9.36 50.96 -11.08
N GLY A 4 8.03 51.15 -11.22
CA GLY A 4 7.40 51.57 -12.46
C GLY A 4 7.73 53.02 -12.86
N ARG A 5 8.03 53.91 -11.90
CA ARG A 5 8.44 55.29 -12.18
C ARG A 5 9.90 55.39 -12.63
N ARG A 6 10.81 54.52 -12.15
CA ARG A 6 12.21 54.48 -12.60
C ARG A 6 12.39 53.87 -13.99
N LEU A 7 11.59 52.86 -14.35
CA LEU A 7 11.65 52.22 -15.68
C LEU A 7 11.20 53.15 -16.81
N ARG A 8 10.35 54.14 -16.55
CA ARG A 8 9.83 55.10 -17.54
C ARG A 8 10.91 56.06 -18.08
N ARG A 9 12.02 56.25 -17.36
CA ARG A 9 13.18 57.06 -17.76
C ARG A 9 14.37 56.23 -18.27
N SER A 10 14.25 54.91 -18.35
CA SER A 10 15.35 54.01 -18.72
C SER A 10 15.36 53.66 -20.22
N SER A 11 16.53 53.40 -20.78
CA SER A 11 16.70 53.04 -22.20
C SER A 11 15.89 51.79 -22.55
N ALA A 12 15.50 51.65 -23.83
CA ALA A 12 14.76 50.48 -24.32
C ALA A 12 15.46 49.16 -23.98
N TRP A 13 16.80 49.15 -24.00
CA TRP A 13 17.64 48.02 -23.62
C TRP A 13 17.53 47.65 -22.14
N THR A 14 17.59 48.63 -21.23
CA THR A 14 17.36 48.37 -19.81
C THR A 14 15.96 47.82 -19.56
N ARG A 15 14.92 48.37 -20.19
CA ARG A 15 13.55 47.84 -20.07
C ARG A 15 13.43 46.41 -20.57
N TRP A 16 14.03 46.10 -21.72
CA TRP A 16 14.04 44.76 -22.28
C TRP A 16 14.77 43.77 -21.36
N PHE A 17 15.96 44.13 -20.86
CA PHE A 17 16.74 43.28 -19.95
C PHE A 17 16.01 43.04 -18.63
N TRP A 18 15.40 44.07 -18.04
CA TRP A 18 14.60 43.93 -16.81
C TRP A 18 13.36 43.07 -17.05
N THR A 19 12.68 43.22 -18.19
CA THR A 19 11.51 42.41 -18.55
C THR A 19 11.90 40.96 -18.77
N PHE A 20 13.00 40.70 -19.47
CA PHE A 20 13.54 39.37 -19.69
C PHE A 20 13.93 38.70 -18.37
N ARG A 21 14.70 39.40 -17.51
CA ARG A 21 15.11 38.89 -16.20
C ARG A 21 13.92 38.59 -15.30
N PHE A 22 12.94 39.51 -15.21
CA PHE A 22 11.74 39.32 -14.40
C PHE A 22 10.88 38.15 -14.90
N ASN A 23 10.67 38.07 -16.22
CA ASN A 23 9.95 36.94 -16.83
C ASN A 23 10.69 35.62 -16.63
N TRP A 24 12.02 35.63 -16.65
CA TRP A 24 12.85 34.45 -16.40
C TRP A 24 12.81 33.99 -14.94
N GLU A 25 12.97 34.90 -13.97
CA GLU A 25 12.88 34.59 -12.55
C GLU A 25 11.47 34.07 -12.17
N ARG A 26 10.40 34.69 -12.69
CA ARG A 26 9.02 34.23 -12.51
C ARG A 26 8.80 32.85 -13.13
N ARG A 27 9.20 32.64 -14.39
CA ARG A 27 9.08 31.33 -15.06
C ARG A 27 9.86 30.24 -14.32
N ARG A 28 11.06 30.55 -13.82
CA ARG A 28 11.90 29.61 -13.07
C ARG A 28 11.24 29.14 -11.77
N ASN A 29 10.64 30.05 -10.99
CA ASN A 29 9.98 29.70 -9.73
C ASN A 29 8.71 28.88 -9.97
N THR A 30 7.88 29.26 -10.95
CA THR A 30 6.67 28.48 -11.31
C THR A 30 7.03 27.11 -11.89
N TRP A 31 8.11 27.01 -12.68
CA TRP A 31 8.56 25.76 -13.27
C TRP A 31 9.04 24.74 -12.23
N ARG A 32 9.68 25.18 -11.15
CA ARG A 32 10.09 24.29 -10.04
C ARG A 32 8.88 23.64 -9.34
N MET A 33 7.83 24.40 -9.09
CA MET A 33 6.58 23.86 -8.52
C MET A 33 5.84 22.95 -9.49
N LEU A 34 5.79 23.34 -10.77
CA LEU A 34 5.24 22.50 -11.83
C LEU A 34 5.95 21.14 -11.87
N PHE A 35 7.29 21.16 -11.82
CA PHE A 35 8.10 19.95 -11.77
C PHE A 35 7.83 19.14 -10.51
N TYR A 36 7.75 19.78 -9.33
CA TYR A 36 7.39 19.10 -8.09
C TYR A 36 6.05 18.37 -8.18
N PHE A 37 4.99 19.04 -8.65
CA PHE A 37 3.66 18.41 -8.75
C PHE A 37 3.62 17.28 -9.78
N ASN A 38 4.34 17.41 -10.90
CA ASN A 38 4.48 16.31 -11.86
C ASN A 38 5.23 15.13 -11.27
N LEU A 39 6.33 15.38 -10.55
CA LEU A 39 7.08 14.32 -9.87
C LEU A 39 6.23 13.64 -8.81
N LEU A 40 5.53 14.40 -7.97
CA LEU A 40 4.62 13.88 -6.95
C LEU A 40 3.55 12.99 -7.58
N ALA A 41 2.91 13.43 -8.67
CA ALA A 41 1.94 12.64 -9.40
C ALA A 41 2.55 11.35 -9.98
N GLY A 42 3.74 11.43 -10.59
CA GLY A 42 4.46 10.27 -11.12
C GLY A 42 4.82 9.26 -10.04
N CYS A 43 5.35 9.71 -8.89
CA CYS A 43 5.63 8.86 -7.73
C CYS A 43 4.35 8.22 -7.17
N CYS A 44 3.23 8.96 -7.10
CA CYS A 44 1.95 8.38 -6.69
C CYS A 44 1.48 7.29 -7.65
N ALA A 45 1.54 7.53 -8.96
CA ALA A 45 1.14 6.55 -9.97
C ALA A 45 1.99 5.28 -9.89
N ALA A 46 3.33 5.41 -9.82
CA ALA A 46 4.23 4.28 -9.64
C ALA A 46 3.95 3.54 -8.33
N GLY A 47 3.79 4.28 -7.22
CA GLY A 47 3.46 3.71 -5.91
C GLY A 47 2.14 2.94 -5.90
N ILE A 48 1.11 3.43 -6.59
CA ILE A 48 -0.17 2.73 -6.75
C ILE A 48 0.02 1.43 -7.53
N VAL A 49 0.75 1.46 -8.66
CA VAL A 49 1.02 0.26 -9.46
C VAL A 49 1.74 -0.80 -8.63
N PHE A 50 2.81 -0.44 -7.92
CA PHE A 50 3.53 -1.39 -7.07
C PHE A 50 2.69 -1.91 -5.90
N THR A 51 1.90 -1.05 -5.26
CA THR A 51 0.99 -1.46 -4.17
C THR A 51 -0.11 -2.39 -4.70
N PHE A 52 -0.63 -2.13 -5.91
CA PHE A 52 -1.62 -2.98 -6.56
C PHE A 52 -1.04 -4.36 -6.91
N ILE A 53 0.18 -4.42 -7.44
CA ILE A 53 0.87 -5.69 -7.71
C ILE A 53 0.98 -6.50 -6.41
N LEU A 54 1.44 -5.89 -5.31
CA LEU A 54 1.52 -6.58 -4.02
C LEU A 54 0.14 -6.99 -3.48
N HIS A 55 -0.89 -6.16 -3.69
CA HIS A 55 -2.26 -6.50 -3.33
C HIS A 55 -2.75 -7.75 -4.08
N VAL A 56 -2.45 -7.87 -5.38
CA VAL A 56 -2.79 -9.06 -6.18
C VAL A 56 -1.96 -10.27 -5.76
N LEU A 57 -0.65 -10.12 -5.54
CA LEU A 57 0.21 -11.23 -5.11
C LEU A 57 -0.14 -11.76 -3.72
N THR A 58 -0.67 -10.92 -2.83
CA THR A 58 -1.20 -11.33 -1.53
C THR A 58 -2.66 -11.78 -1.60
N SER A 59 -3.39 -11.43 -2.67
CA SER A 59 -4.74 -11.93 -2.90
C SER A 59 -4.70 -13.41 -3.26
N ASP A 60 -3.79 -13.76 -4.17
CA ASP A 60 -3.52 -15.13 -4.59
C ASP A 60 -2.90 -15.96 -3.45
N ALA A 61 -3.47 -17.14 -3.22
CA ALA A 61 -2.91 -18.09 -2.27
C ALA A 61 -1.61 -18.70 -2.78
N SER A 62 -1.43 -18.83 -4.10
CA SER A 62 -0.36 -19.61 -4.71
C SER A 62 1.04 -18.98 -4.55
N PHE A 63 1.15 -17.66 -4.54
CA PHE A 63 2.45 -16.98 -4.58
C PHE A 63 3.17 -17.02 -3.22
N PHE A 64 2.47 -16.59 -2.16
CA PHE A 64 2.99 -16.67 -0.79
C PHE A 64 2.34 -17.85 -0.06
N ILE A 65 3.12 -18.90 0.22
CA ILE A 65 2.61 -20.12 0.87
C ILE A 65 3.22 -20.30 2.27
N ASN A 66 4.45 -19.85 2.48
CA ASN A 66 5.26 -20.20 3.65
C ASN A 66 5.03 -19.36 4.91
N TYR A 67 4.07 -18.43 4.91
CA TYR A 67 3.77 -17.62 6.09
C TYR A 67 2.76 -18.32 7.00
N ARG A 68 2.93 -18.17 8.32
CA ARG A 68 1.90 -18.50 9.31
C ARG A 68 1.14 -17.23 9.68
N CYS A 69 -0.13 -17.19 9.31
CA CYS A 69 -0.99 -16.03 9.53
C CYS A 69 -2.46 -16.38 9.28
N GLY A 70 -3.35 -15.93 10.17
CA GLY A 70 -4.79 -16.06 9.98
C GLY A 70 -5.38 -15.07 8.98
N ALA A 71 -6.64 -15.31 8.59
CA ALA A 71 -7.35 -14.47 7.64
C ALA A 71 -7.52 -13.02 8.13
N VAL A 72 -7.64 -12.79 9.44
CA VAL A 72 -7.77 -11.46 10.03
C VAL A 72 -6.53 -10.60 9.74
N ALA A 73 -5.34 -11.13 10.03
CA ALA A 73 -4.08 -10.44 9.79
C ALA A 73 -3.84 -10.21 8.29
N LYS A 74 -4.17 -11.20 7.45
CA LYS A 74 -4.12 -11.05 6.00
C LYS A 74 -5.07 -9.96 5.48
N ASN A 75 -6.29 -9.89 6.02
CA ASN A 75 -7.27 -8.88 5.64
C ASN A 75 -6.80 -7.48 6.05
N LEU A 76 -6.22 -7.34 7.24
CA LEU A 76 -5.63 -6.08 7.71
C LEU A 76 -4.53 -5.57 6.75
N ILE A 77 -3.63 -6.44 6.31
CA ILE A 77 -2.58 -6.09 5.33
C ILE A 77 -3.22 -5.63 4.01
N ARG A 78 -4.26 -6.32 3.53
CA ARG A 78 -4.98 -5.93 2.31
C ARG A 78 -5.68 -4.58 2.44
N THR A 79 -6.36 -4.33 3.56
CA THR A 79 -6.99 -3.03 3.85
C THR A 79 -5.95 -1.91 3.88
N ASN A 80 -4.76 -2.17 4.42
CA ASN A 80 -3.66 -1.21 4.42
C ASN A 80 -3.24 -0.81 3.00
N PHE A 81 -3.05 -1.80 2.11
CA PHE A 81 -2.74 -1.55 0.70
C PHE A 81 -3.81 -0.68 0.03
N VAL A 82 -5.09 -0.98 0.26
CA VAL A 82 -6.20 -0.19 -0.28
C VAL A 82 -6.17 1.25 0.25
N ALA A 83 -5.96 1.44 1.55
CA ALA A 83 -5.87 2.78 2.15
C ALA A 83 -4.73 3.61 1.55
N VAL A 84 -3.55 3.00 1.33
CA VAL A 84 -2.41 3.66 0.66
C VAL A 84 -2.75 3.99 -0.80
N MET A 85 -3.33 3.05 -1.56
CA MET A 85 -3.70 3.29 -2.96
C MET A 85 -4.73 4.42 -3.11
N VAL A 86 -5.78 4.44 -2.28
CA VAL A 86 -6.81 5.49 -2.32
C VAL A 86 -6.21 6.85 -1.97
N THR A 87 -5.43 6.92 -0.90
CA THR A 87 -4.80 8.18 -0.45
C THR A 87 -3.80 8.71 -1.49
N ALA A 88 -2.94 7.83 -2.03
CA ALA A 88 -2.00 8.17 -3.09
C ALA A 88 -2.71 8.55 -4.40
N GLY A 89 -3.84 7.90 -4.73
CA GLY A 89 -4.64 8.21 -5.92
C GLY A 89 -5.25 9.60 -5.86
N ILE A 90 -5.89 9.94 -4.74
CA ILE A 90 -6.46 11.27 -4.50
C ILE A 90 -5.35 12.34 -4.54
N MET A 91 -4.23 12.08 -3.88
CA MET A 91 -3.07 12.99 -3.86
C MET A 91 -2.47 13.19 -5.25
N GLY A 92 -2.28 12.11 -6.02
CA GLY A 92 -1.73 12.13 -7.37
C GLY A 92 -2.63 12.90 -8.35
N LEU A 93 -3.95 12.67 -8.31
CA LEU A 93 -4.91 13.41 -9.14
C LEU A 93 -4.91 14.91 -8.79
N SER A 94 -4.88 15.23 -7.49
CA SER A 94 -4.80 16.61 -7.01
C SER A 94 -3.50 17.29 -7.45
N ALA A 95 -2.37 16.58 -7.41
CA ALA A 95 -1.08 17.06 -7.88
C ALA A 95 -1.07 17.29 -9.40
N LEU A 96 -1.67 16.39 -10.20
CA LEU A 96 -1.83 16.60 -11.65
C LEU A 96 -2.64 17.86 -11.95
N LEU A 97 -3.75 18.07 -11.24
CA LEU A 97 -4.56 19.28 -11.40
C LEU A 97 -3.75 20.54 -11.04
N MET A 98 -3.01 20.53 -9.92
CA MET A 98 -2.12 21.64 -9.55
C MET A 98 -1.00 21.89 -10.56
N SER A 99 -0.44 20.83 -11.14
CA SER A 99 0.54 20.95 -12.24
C SER A 99 -0.06 21.68 -13.44
N ARG A 100 -1.27 21.31 -13.88
CA ARG A 100 -1.93 22.01 -14.99
C ARG A 100 -2.24 23.47 -14.68
N VAL A 101 -2.74 23.75 -13.48
CA VAL A 101 -3.05 25.11 -13.04
C VAL A 101 -1.78 25.97 -12.96
N THR A 102 -0.71 25.47 -12.35
CA THR A 102 0.58 26.19 -12.28
C THR A 102 1.18 26.40 -13.68
N GLY A 103 1.02 25.44 -14.59
CA GLY A 103 1.39 25.56 -15.99
C GLY A 103 0.65 26.72 -16.69
N LEU A 104 -0.66 26.85 -16.48
CA LEU A 104 -1.46 27.96 -17.05
C LEU A 104 -0.96 29.33 -16.58
N PHE A 105 -0.66 29.49 -15.29
CA PHE A 105 -0.11 30.73 -14.71
C PHE A 105 1.33 31.05 -15.13
N SER A 106 2.08 30.03 -15.62
CA SER A 106 3.41 30.22 -16.20
C SER A 106 3.37 30.80 -17.62
N ALA A 107 2.29 30.53 -18.36
CA ALA A 107 2.13 30.90 -19.76
C ALA A 107 1.38 32.24 -19.96
N HIS A 108 0.43 32.57 -19.08
CA HIS A 108 -0.46 33.73 -19.24
C HIS A 108 -0.29 34.77 -18.14
N ALA A 109 -0.50 36.05 -18.49
CA ALA A 109 -0.55 37.12 -17.52
C ALA A 109 -1.96 37.21 -16.90
N LEU A 110 -2.04 37.66 -15.65
CA LEU A 110 -3.33 37.78 -14.93
C LEU A 110 -4.34 38.72 -15.60
N GLY A 111 -3.84 39.68 -16.39
CA GLY A 111 -4.68 40.57 -17.20
C GLY A 111 -5.50 39.82 -18.24
N ASP A 112 -5.00 38.69 -18.73
CA ASP A 112 -5.63 37.88 -19.77
C ASP A 112 -6.80 37.05 -19.23
N PHE A 113 -6.86 36.85 -17.90
CA PHE A 113 -7.95 36.13 -17.21
C PHE A 113 -9.07 37.06 -16.69
N LYS A 114 -8.87 38.39 -16.67
CA LYS A 114 -9.93 39.34 -16.28
C LYS A 114 -11.23 39.22 -17.09
N PRO A 115 -11.23 38.95 -18.41
CA PRO A 115 -12.48 38.80 -19.16
C PRO A 115 -13.23 37.48 -18.86
N MET A 116 -12.63 36.52 -18.14
CA MET A 116 -13.23 35.21 -17.87
C MET A 116 -14.21 35.19 -16.67
N GLY A 117 -14.39 36.30 -15.96
CA GLY A 117 -15.40 36.46 -14.90
C GLY A 117 -15.34 35.33 -13.84
N HIS A 118 -16.45 34.63 -13.63
CA HIS A 118 -16.61 33.56 -12.63
C HIS A 118 -15.60 32.40 -12.72
N TRP A 119 -14.99 32.16 -13.88
CA TRP A 119 -13.98 31.10 -14.02
C TRP A 119 -12.68 31.45 -13.29
N THR A 120 -12.34 32.73 -13.22
CA THR A 120 -11.16 33.23 -12.50
C THR A 120 -11.31 33.00 -11.00
N ASP A 121 -12.53 33.14 -10.47
CA ASP A 121 -12.83 32.86 -9.05
C ASP A 121 -12.66 31.37 -8.71
N ARG A 122 -13.13 30.48 -9.60
CA ARG A 122 -12.99 29.02 -9.43
C ARG A 122 -11.53 28.58 -9.46
N VAL A 123 -10.74 29.09 -10.41
CA VAL A 123 -9.29 28.80 -10.47
C VAL A 123 -8.57 29.36 -9.25
N GLY A 124 -8.94 30.57 -8.79
CA GLY A 124 -8.42 31.16 -7.57
C GLY A 124 -8.71 30.32 -6.32
N PHE A 125 -9.90 29.73 -6.22
CA PHE A 125 -10.24 28.78 -5.15
C PHE A 125 -9.36 27.54 -5.20
N ILE A 126 -9.19 26.92 -6.37
CA ILE A 126 -8.35 25.72 -6.55
C ILE A 126 -6.89 26.00 -6.14
N VAL A 127 -6.31 27.11 -6.61
CA VAL A 127 -4.91 27.48 -6.28
C VAL A 127 -4.70 27.62 -4.77
N LYS A 128 -5.69 28.14 -4.05
CA LYS A 128 -5.61 28.37 -2.60
C LYS A 128 -5.82 27.10 -1.79
N TRP A 129 -6.85 26.30 -2.11
CA TRP A 129 -7.30 25.20 -1.26
C TRP A 129 -6.80 23.82 -1.68
N LEU A 130 -6.47 23.61 -2.95
CA LEU A 130 -5.99 22.30 -3.40
C LEU A 130 -4.62 21.92 -2.81
N PRO A 131 -3.66 22.85 -2.60
CA PRO A 131 -2.42 22.52 -1.89
C PRO A 131 -2.62 22.14 -0.43
N TRP A 132 -3.65 22.70 0.22
CA TRP A 132 -4.09 22.30 1.56
C TRP A 132 -4.56 20.85 1.58
N PHE A 133 -5.40 20.49 0.61
CA PHE A 133 -5.90 19.13 0.47
C PHE A 133 -4.78 18.13 0.14
N ILE A 134 -3.85 18.48 -0.75
CA ILE A 134 -2.64 17.67 -1.03
C ILE A 134 -1.84 17.45 0.25
N SER A 135 -1.63 18.51 1.04
CA SER A 135 -0.92 18.42 2.31
C SER A 135 -1.64 17.49 3.30
N LEU A 136 -2.97 17.57 3.40
CA LEU A 136 -3.75 16.66 4.25
C LEU A 136 -3.54 15.20 3.84
N CYS A 137 -3.67 14.87 2.55
CA CYS A 137 -3.40 13.52 2.04
C CYS A 137 -1.97 13.07 2.35
N PHE A 138 -1.00 13.97 2.23
CA PHE A 138 0.39 13.70 2.53
C PHE A 138 0.61 13.37 4.03
N PHE A 139 -0.04 14.11 4.95
CA PHE A 139 -0.01 13.81 6.39
C PHE A 139 -0.68 12.48 6.72
N VAL A 140 -1.80 12.15 6.07
CA VAL A 140 -2.45 10.83 6.23
C VAL A 140 -1.49 9.73 5.78
N LEU A 141 -0.79 9.90 4.66
CA LEU A 141 0.18 8.92 4.17
C LEU A 141 1.39 8.78 5.09
N ILE A 142 1.90 9.88 5.67
CA ILE A 142 2.92 9.85 6.73
C ILE A 142 2.41 9.06 7.94
N GLY A 143 1.18 9.36 8.40
CA GLY A 143 0.56 8.67 9.53
C GLY A 143 0.45 7.17 9.31
N ILE A 144 -0.08 6.75 8.15
CA ILE A 144 -0.13 5.34 7.74
C ILE A 144 1.26 4.71 7.75
N SER A 145 2.27 5.40 7.22
CA SER A 145 3.64 4.89 7.13
C SER A 145 4.30 4.74 8.50
N ILE A 146 4.09 5.69 9.42
CA ILE A 146 4.57 5.60 10.80
C ILE A 146 3.90 4.43 11.52
N VAL A 147 2.57 4.31 11.41
CA VAL A 147 1.83 3.18 11.99
C VAL A 147 2.37 1.86 11.43
N ASN A 148 2.60 1.76 10.12
CA ASN A 148 3.14 0.55 9.49
C ASN A 148 4.54 0.20 9.99
N ILE A 149 5.45 1.17 10.09
CA ILE A 149 6.79 0.95 10.65
C ILE A 149 6.68 0.50 12.11
N VAL A 150 5.93 1.21 12.95
CA VAL A 150 5.83 0.85 14.36
C VAL A 150 5.25 -0.55 14.50
N TRP A 151 4.21 -0.86 13.73
CA TRP A 151 3.50 -2.13 13.82
C TRP A 151 4.34 -3.31 13.34
N ILE A 152 5.08 -3.16 12.23
CA ILE A 152 5.90 -4.25 11.69
C ILE A 152 7.01 -4.68 12.66
N PHE A 153 7.54 -3.74 13.46
CA PHE A 153 8.57 -4.03 14.47
C PHE A 153 8.00 -4.36 15.85
N ALA A 154 6.89 -3.74 16.27
CA ALA A 154 6.31 -3.98 17.60
C ALA A 154 5.58 -5.32 17.69
N THR A 155 4.84 -5.72 16.64
CA THR A 155 4.14 -7.02 16.62
C THR A 155 4.35 -7.71 15.27
N PRO A 156 5.53 -8.28 15.01
CA PRO A 156 5.85 -8.91 13.72
C PRO A 156 4.96 -10.12 13.42
N THR A 157 4.35 -10.74 14.44
CA THR A 157 3.39 -11.85 14.28
C THR A 157 2.12 -11.43 13.55
N ALA A 158 1.61 -10.21 13.81
CA ALA A 158 0.46 -9.64 13.10
C ALA A 158 0.76 -9.33 11.62
N TRP A 159 2.05 -9.24 11.26
CA TRP A 159 2.54 -9.04 9.90
C TRP A 159 3.01 -10.35 9.25
N CYS A 160 2.56 -11.49 9.76
CA CYS A 160 2.83 -12.80 9.20
C CYS A 160 4.34 -13.15 9.15
N SER A 161 5.13 -12.68 10.12
CA SER A 161 6.59 -12.92 10.17
C SER A 161 6.98 -14.38 10.29
N ARG A 162 6.19 -15.19 10.98
CA ARG A 162 6.49 -16.60 11.26
C ARG A 162 6.43 -17.41 9.96
N ARG A 163 7.41 -18.30 9.78
CA ARG A 163 7.54 -19.15 8.57
C ARG A 163 7.26 -20.61 8.89
N TRP A 164 6.45 -21.26 8.06
CA TRP A 164 6.27 -22.70 8.08
C TRP A 164 7.55 -23.43 7.65
N SER A 165 7.86 -24.53 8.34
CA SER A 165 8.81 -25.55 7.88
C SER A 165 8.29 -26.25 6.62
N ASN A 166 9.17 -26.97 5.91
CA ASN A 166 8.76 -27.73 4.73
C ASN A 166 7.69 -28.78 5.06
N LEU A 167 7.73 -29.36 6.26
CA LEU A 167 6.74 -30.31 6.77
C LEU A 167 5.40 -29.62 7.03
N GLY A 168 5.40 -28.53 7.80
CA GLY A 168 4.17 -27.74 8.05
C GLY A 168 3.54 -27.17 6.78
N LEU A 169 4.36 -26.87 5.76
CA LEU A 169 3.88 -26.43 4.45
C LEU A 169 3.02 -27.48 3.74
N GLN A 170 3.24 -28.77 4.00
CA GLN A 170 2.42 -29.83 3.41
C GLN A 170 1.02 -29.87 4.02
N ALA A 171 0.88 -29.64 5.32
CA ALA A 171 -0.45 -29.46 5.94
C ALA A 171 -1.20 -28.27 5.32
N VAL A 172 -0.51 -27.15 5.08
CA VAL A 172 -1.07 -25.98 4.37
C VAL A 172 -1.52 -26.36 2.95
N ARG A 173 -0.71 -27.12 2.22
CA ARG A 173 -1.02 -27.57 0.85
C ARG A 173 -2.22 -28.51 0.82
N ASN A 174 -2.28 -29.48 1.72
CA ASN A 174 -3.41 -30.39 1.87
C ASN A 174 -4.70 -29.65 2.22
N CYS A 175 -4.64 -28.69 3.15
CA CYS A 175 -5.77 -27.81 3.47
C CYS A 175 -6.26 -27.02 2.25
N ARG A 176 -5.33 -26.44 1.49
CA ARG A 176 -5.69 -25.68 0.27
C ARG A 176 -6.20 -26.58 -0.84
N ALA A 177 -5.70 -27.81 -0.97
CA ALA A 177 -6.22 -28.78 -1.92
C ALA A 177 -7.65 -29.19 -1.56
N TRP A 178 -7.92 -29.37 -0.27
CA TRP A 178 -9.24 -29.68 0.26
C TRP A 178 -10.25 -28.55 0.00
N TYR A 179 -10.00 -27.36 0.55
CA TYR A 179 -10.93 -26.23 0.41
C TYR A 179 -10.86 -25.53 -0.95
N GLY A 180 -9.84 -25.82 -1.75
CA GLY A 180 -9.69 -25.35 -3.13
C GLY A 180 -10.30 -26.30 -4.16
N GLY A 181 -10.81 -27.48 -3.75
CA GLY A 181 -11.48 -28.41 -4.65
C GLY A 181 -10.56 -29.20 -5.57
N THR A 182 -9.26 -29.27 -5.27
CA THR A 182 -8.28 -30.02 -6.07
C THR A 182 -7.86 -31.33 -5.43
N ALA A 183 -8.46 -31.70 -4.31
CA ALA A 183 -8.21 -32.97 -3.64
C ALA A 183 -8.86 -34.13 -4.42
N ALA A 184 -8.18 -35.27 -4.51
CA ALA A 184 -8.54 -36.35 -5.44
C ALA A 184 -9.86 -37.07 -5.10
N CYS A 185 -10.34 -36.97 -3.85
CA CYS A 185 -11.52 -37.67 -3.36
C CYS A 185 -12.81 -36.82 -3.28
N LEU A 186 -12.76 -35.57 -3.75
CA LEU A 186 -13.90 -34.66 -3.72
C LEU A 186 -14.71 -34.75 -5.02
N THR A 187 -16.03 -34.79 -4.86
CA THR A 187 -16.96 -34.61 -5.98
C THR A 187 -17.21 -33.11 -6.24
N ILE A 188 -17.81 -32.79 -7.39
CA ILE A 188 -18.13 -31.40 -7.77
C ILE A 188 -19.08 -30.76 -6.73
N ALA A 189 -20.11 -31.49 -6.29
CA ALA A 189 -21.07 -31.00 -5.31
C ALA A 189 -20.44 -30.72 -3.94
N GLU A 190 -19.54 -31.60 -3.48
CA GLU A 190 -18.83 -31.42 -2.21
C GLU A 190 -17.84 -30.25 -2.28
N THR A 191 -17.23 -30.03 -3.44
CA THR A 191 -16.33 -28.90 -3.67
C THR A 191 -17.05 -27.56 -3.51
N GLU A 192 -18.26 -27.43 -4.04
CA GLU A 192 -19.08 -26.23 -3.88
C GLU A 192 -19.43 -25.99 -2.40
N GLN A 193 -19.78 -27.04 -1.66
CA GLN A 193 -20.11 -26.96 -0.24
C GLN A 193 -18.93 -26.52 0.64
N LEU A 194 -17.69 -26.90 0.27
CA LEU A 194 -16.47 -26.60 1.02
C LEU A 194 -15.80 -25.28 0.60
N SER A 195 -16.26 -24.67 -0.49
CA SER A 195 -15.67 -23.45 -1.02
C SER A 195 -15.73 -22.30 0.00
N GLY A 196 -14.59 -21.63 0.22
CA GLY A 196 -14.53 -20.40 1.03
C GLY A 196 -13.56 -20.39 2.22
N SER A 197 -13.12 -21.56 2.71
CA SER A 197 -12.21 -21.65 3.87
C SER A 197 -10.72 -21.71 3.51
N SER A 198 -10.37 -21.70 2.23
CA SER A 198 -8.97 -21.79 1.76
C SER A 198 -8.08 -20.64 2.26
N GLN A 199 -8.68 -19.50 2.63
CA GLN A 199 -7.95 -18.35 3.19
C GLN A 199 -7.42 -18.59 4.61
N ASN A 200 -7.99 -19.55 5.35
CA ASN A 200 -7.60 -19.90 6.72
C ASN A 200 -6.49 -20.98 6.76
N CYS A 201 -6.13 -21.58 5.63
CA CYS A 201 -5.16 -22.68 5.59
C CYS A 201 -3.73 -22.31 6.00
N ASN A 202 -3.41 -21.03 6.15
CA ASN A 202 -2.13 -20.56 6.66
C ASN A 202 -2.17 -20.26 8.16
N ASP A 203 -3.34 -20.39 8.79
CA ASP A 203 -3.54 -20.25 10.22
C ASP A 203 -3.20 -21.56 10.93
N GLY A 204 -2.26 -21.51 11.87
CA GLY A 204 -1.82 -22.72 12.58
C GLY A 204 -2.93 -23.30 13.45
N ASP A 205 -3.72 -22.44 14.08
CA ASP A 205 -4.78 -22.86 15.00
C ASP A 205 -5.92 -23.53 14.23
N PHE A 206 -6.21 -23.00 13.03
CA PHE A 206 -7.15 -23.61 12.11
C PHE A 206 -6.69 -24.99 11.67
N LEU A 207 -5.44 -25.14 11.20
CA LEU A 207 -4.89 -26.43 10.77
C LEU A 207 -4.91 -27.47 11.89
N GLN A 208 -4.65 -27.06 13.12
CA GLN A 208 -4.70 -27.93 14.29
C GLN A 208 -6.14 -28.36 14.62
N SER A 209 -7.08 -27.41 14.65
CA SER A 209 -8.49 -27.68 14.95
C SER A 209 -9.22 -28.55 13.90
N THR A 210 -8.69 -28.58 12.68
CA THR A 210 -9.24 -29.33 11.53
C THR A 210 -8.40 -30.56 11.17
N PHE A 211 -7.47 -30.95 12.05
CA PHE A 211 -6.67 -32.18 11.96
C PHE A 211 -5.75 -32.30 10.73
N PHE A 212 -5.50 -31.23 9.97
CA PHE A 212 -4.58 -31.27 8.83
C PHE A 212 -3.14 -31.58 9.25
N LEU A 213 -2.76 -31.31 10.50
CA LEU A 213 -1.43 -31.63 11.02
C LEU A 213 -1.17 -33.14 11.11
N TYR A 214 -2.20 -33.99 11.12
CA TYR A 214 -2.02 -35.46 11.09
C TYR A 214 -1.56 -35.96 9.72
N PHE A 215 -1.75 -35.13 8.69
CA PHE A 215 -1.43 -35.43 7.30
C PHE A 215 -0.14 -34.72 6.87
N ILE A 216 0.86 -34.74 7.76
CA ILE A 216 2.23 -34.31 7.49
C ILE A 216 3.05 -35.55 7.14
N PRO A 217 3.88 -35.53 6.09
CA PRO A 217 4.71 -36.67 5.74
C PRO A 217 5.85 -36.89 6.74
N LEU A 218 6.22 -38.15 6.97
CA LEU A 218 7.36 -38.53 7.81
C LEU A 218 8.70 -38.28 7.10
N ASP A 219 8.81 -38.72 5.84
CA ASP A 219 10.07 -38.68 5.06
C ASP A 219 9.94 -37.87 3.78
N ASP A 220 9.09 -38.32 2.84
CA ASP A 220 8.94 -37.69 1.53
C ASP A 220 7.79 -36.65 1.53
N PRO A 221 8.07 -35.37 1.18
CA PRO A 221 7.06 -34.32 1.13
C PRO A 221 5.83 -34.62 0.25
N SER A 222 5.93 -35.55 -0.69
CA SER A 222 4.83 -35.95 -1.59
C SER A 222 4.05 -37.18 -1.11
N ALA A 223 4.60 -37.94 -0.14
CA ALA A 223 4.02 -39.20 0.30
C ALA A 223 2.72 -39.02 1.08
N CYS A 224 2.52 -37.90 1.77
CA CYS A 224 1.30 -37.59 2.52
C CYS A 224 0.55 -36.41 1.91
N SER A 225 0.01 -36.60 0.70
CA SER A 225 -0.66 -35.57 -0.10
C SER A 225 -2.11 -35.91 -0.40
N PHE A 226 -3.00 -34.92 -0.40
CA PHE A 226 -4.41 -35.08 -0.78
C PHE A 226 -4.63 -35.26 -2.29
N SER A 227 -3.55 -35.20 -3.09
CA SER A 227 -3.54 -35.68 -4.46
C SER A 227 -3.61 -37.21 -4.55
N ILE A 228 -3.25 -37.92 -3.47
CA ILE A 228 -3.34 -39.38 -3.37
C ILE A 228 -4.76 -39.74 -2.90
N PRO A 229 -5.56 -40.48 -3.69
CA PRO A 229 -6.96 -40.78 -3.37
C PRO A 229 -7.15 -41.43 -2.00
N GLU A 230 -6.28 -42.36 -1.61
CA GLU A 230 -6.36 -43.13 -0.36
C GLU A 230 -6.23 -42.22 0.87
N ILE A 231 -5.24 -41.31 0.84
CA ILE A 231 -5.00 -40.35 1.92
C ILE A 231 -6.13 -39.32 2.00
N CYS A 232 -6.61 -38.85 0.85
CA CYS A 232 -7.74 -37.94 0.79
C CYS A 232 -9.00 -38.58 1.38
N LEU A 233 -9.29 -39.85 1.03
CA LEU A 233 -10.43 -40.60 1.55
C LEU A 233 -10.30 -40.83 3.06
N LEU A 234 -9.11 -41.11 3.57
CA LEU A 234 -8.84 -41.22 5.00
C LEU A 234 -9.23 -39.93 5.74
N PHE A 235 -8.80 -38.77 5.23
CA PHE A 235 -9.17 -37.48 5.82
C PHE A 235 -10.68 -37.23 5.74
N LYS A 236 -11.26 -37.45 4.56
CA LYS A 236 -12.69 -37.24 4.30
C LYS A 236 -13.55 -38.02 5.30
N ASN A 237 -13.27 -39.31 5.46
CA ASN A 237 -14.11 -40.23 6.23
C ASN A 237 -13.93 -40.09 7.74
N SER A 238 -12.76 -39.63 8.21
CA SER A 238 -12.46 -39.62 9.65
C SER A 238 -12.40 -38.24 10.30
N TYR A 239 -12.12 -37.16 9.55
CA TYR A 239 -11.80 -35.86 10.14
C TYR A 239 -12.53 -34.67 9.51
N SER A 240 -13.13 -34.84 8.33
CA SER A 240 -13.84 -33.76 7.66
C SER A 240 -15.28 -33.59 8.16
N SER A 241 -15.93 -32.47 7.85
CA SER A 241 -17.37 -32.29 8.07
C SER A 241 -18.24 -33.25 7.25
N LEU A 242 -17.65 -33.97 6.29
CA LEU A 242 -18.28 -35.01 5.47
C LEU A 242 -17.99 -36.41 6.01
N ALA A 243 -17.40 -36.52 7.21
CA ALA A 243 -17.03 -37.78 7.82
C ALA A 243 -18.25 -38.69 8.07
N ILE A 244 -18.06 -39.97 7.78
CA ILE A 244 -18.96 -41.05 8.17
C ILE A 244 -18.19 -41.75 9.30
N GLU A 245 -18.48 -41.40 10.56
CA GLU A 245 -17.77 -41.80 11.78
C GLU A 245 -17.04 -43.15 11.65
N SER A 246 -15.78 -43.10 11.25
CA SER A 246 -14.95 -44.27 11.02
C SER A 246 -13.57 -44.03 11.62
N ASN A 247 -13.10 -45.00 12.38
CA ASN A 247 -11.76 -44.95 12.94
C ASN A 247 -10.74 -44.98 11.80
N PRO A 248 -9.83 -44.00 11.71
CA PRO A 248 -8.85 -43.94 10.64
C PRO A 248 -7.86 -45.10 10.77
N ASP A 249 -7.72 -45.87 9.69
CA ASP A 249 -6.73 -46.94 9.57
C ASP A 249 -5.36 -46.36 9.16
N TRP A 250 -4.58 -46.02 10.18
CA TRP A 250 -3.21 -45.53 10.03
C TRP A 250 -2.19 -46.65 9.71
N GLU A 251 -2.58 -47.92 9.76
CA GLU A 251 -1.70 -49.06 9.47
C GLU A 251 -1.61 -49.37 7.96
N SER A 252 -2.49 -48.79 7.15
CA SER A 252 -2.44 -48.92 5.70
C SER A 252 -1.11 -48.41 5.10
N THR A 253 -0.70 -48.99 3.97
CA THR A 253 0.61 -48.71 3.33
C THR A 253 0.80 -47.24 2.95
N GLU A 254 -0.27 -46.51 2.66
CA GLU A 254 -0.21 -45.08 2.32
C GLU A 254 -0.40 -44.19 3.56
N ALA A 255 -1.26 -44.56 4.52
CA ALA A 255 -1.46 -43.76 5.74
C ALA A 255 -0.27 -43.82 6.70
N SER A 256 0.46 -44.94 6.72
CA SER A 256 1.70 -45.11 7.51
C SER A 256 2.84 -44.17 7.09
N ARG A 257 2.73 -43.52 5.93
CA ARG A 257 3.68 -42.49 5.46
C ARG A 257 3.39 -41.09 6.02
N CYS A 258 2.24 -40.93 6.68
CA CYS A 258 1.83 -39.73 7.38
C CYS A 258 2.15 -39.85 8.88
N GLU A 259 2.38 -38.72 9.54
CA GLU A 259 2.55 -38.59 10.99
C GLU A 259 1.40 -39.24 11.79
N GLY A 260 0.16 -39.06 11.31
CA GLY A 260 -1.02 -39.68 11.88
C GLY A 260 -1.24 -39.35 13.34
N LEU A 261 -1.37 -40.38 14.19
CA LEU A 261 -1.61 -40.21 15.62
C LEU A 261 -0.42 -39.66 16.39
N ALA A 262 0.80 -39.73 15.85
CA ALA A 262 1.98 -39.14 16.51
C ALA A 262 1.90 -37.61 16.56
N ALA A 263 1.21 -37.00 15.59
CA ALA A 263 0.93 -35.55 15.58
C ALA A 263 -0.14 -35.13 16.60
N ARG A 264 -0.76 -36.08 17.33
CA ARG A 264 -1.75 -35.77 18.36
C ARG A 264 -1.09 -35.03 19.52
N GLY A 265 -1.47 -33.77 19.71
CA GLY A 265 -0.93 -32.92 20.77
C GLY A 265 0.32 -32.14 20.37
N VAL A 266 0.82 -32.31 19.15
CA VAL A 266 1.86 -31.45 18.57
C VAL A 266 1.24 -30.09 18.25
N SER A 267 1.92 -29.02 18.64
CA SER A 267 1.46 -27.66 18.37
C SER A 267 1.80 -27.27 16.94
N ALA A 268 0.93 -26.46 16.32
CA ALA A 268 1.27 -25.76 15.08
C ALA A 268 2.59 -24.95 15.20
N ASP A 269 2.95 -24.49 16.40
CA ASP A 269 4.18 -23.73 16.66
C ASP A 269 5.45 -24.58 16.48
N ASP A 270 5.36 -25.89 16.65
CA ASP A 270 6.51 -26.82 16.53
C ASP A 270 7.02 -26.93 15.08
N PHE A 271 6.17 -26.60 14.11
CA PHE A 271 6.50 -26.63 12.69
C PHE A 271 7.03 -25.29 12.16
N ILE A 272 7.46 -24.37 13.03
CA ILE A 272 7.92 -23.03 12.65
C ILE A 272 9.44 -22.95 12.62
N VAL A 273 9.97 -22.36 11.56
CA VAL A 273 11.42 -22.12 11.40
C VAL A 273 11.78 -20.74 11.93
N ASN A 274 12.96 -20.59 12.54
CA ASN A 274 13.49 -19.32 13.05
C ASN A 274 13.86 -18.28 11.97
N SER A 275 13.34 -18.42 10.76
CA SER A 275 13.55 -17.47 9.66
C SER A 275 12.23 -16.77 9.33
N SER A 276 12.31 -15.51 8.87
CA SER A 276 11.12 -14.76 8.50
C SER A 276 10.46 -15.32 7.24
N SER A 277 9.14 -15.25 7.15
CA SER A 277 8.39 -15.60 5.94
C SER A 277 8.76 -14.68 4.77
N ASP A 278 8.54 -15.16 3.54
CA ASP A 278 8.84 -14.35 2.36
C ASP A 278 7.87 -13.17 2.28
N LEU A 279 6.58 -13.39 2.60
CA LEU A 279 5.58 -12.33 2.69
C LEU A 279 6.05 -11.19 3.61
N TYR A 280 6.52 -11.51 4.81
CA TYR A 280 6.99 -10.49 5.76
C TYR A 280 8.20 -9.70 5.22
N ARG A 281 9.14 -10.36 4.55
CA ARG A 281 10.29 -9.67 3.91
C ARG A 281 9.83 -8.69 2.84
N TYR A 282 8.87 -9.08 2.00
CA TYR A 282 8.27 -8.18 1.01
C TYR A 282 7.52 -7.02 1.67
N LEU A 283 6.80 -7.25 2.77
CA LEU A 283 6.13 -6.21 3.54
C LEU A 283 7.11 -5.22 4.18
N MET A 284 8.28 -5.68 4.65
CA MET A 284 9.34 -4.79 5.12
C MET A 284 9.90 -3.91 4.00
N ILE A 285 10.18 -4.49 2.84
CA ILE A 285 10.65 -3.73 1.66
C ILE A 285 9.60 -2.72 1.23
N TYR A 286 8.32 -3.11 1.19
CA TYR A 286 7.20 -2.23 0.87
C TYR A 286 7.13 -1.03 1.82
N THR A 287 7.10 -1.29 3.13
CA THR A 287 7.01 -0.25 4.16
C THR A 287 8.23 0.67 4.11
N GLY A 288 9.44 0.11 4.00
CA GLY A 288 10.67 0.87 3.86
C GLY A 288 10.69 1.74 2.60
N SER A 289 10.23 1.21 1.46
CA SER A 289 10.20 1.94 0.19
C SER A 289 9.25 3.13 0.22
N TRP A 290 8.06 2.98 0.82
CA TRP A 290 7.13 4.09 1.01
C TRP A 290 7.71 5.17 1.92
N CYS A 291 8.36 4.78 3.01
CA CYS A 291 8.97 5.74 3.93
C CYS A 291 10.11 6.53 3.28
N MET A 292 10.97 5.85 2.52
CA MET A 292 12.04 6.51 1.75
C MET A 292 11.46 7.44 0.69
N THR A 293 10.41 7.03 -0.02
CA THR A 293 9.72 7.86 -1.01
C THR A 293 9.14 9.12 -0.39
N ILE A 294 8.45 8.98 0.76
CA ILE A 294 7.89 10.12 1.51
C ILE A 294 8.99 11.07 1.97
N CYS A 295 10.09 10.56 2.53
CA CYS A 295 11.22 11.37 2.95
C CYS A 295 11.84 12.14 1.78
N ALA A 296 12.02 11.48 0.62
CA ALA A 296 12.55 12.11 -0.58
C ALA A 296 11.62 13.19 -1.11
N LEU A 297 10.31 12.93 -1.16
CA LEU A 297 9.29 13.90 -1.57
C LEU A 297 9.22 15.10 -0.62
N LEU A 298 9.34 14.89 0.70
CA LEU A 298 9.41 15.96 1.70
C LEU A 298 10.66 16.82 1.52
N ALA A 299 11.84 16.19 1.41
CA ALA A 299 13.08 16.91 1.19
C ALA A 299 13.01 17.75 -0.10
N PHE A 300 12.45 17.17 -1.16
CA PHE A 300 12.28 17.88 -2.42
C PHE A 300 11.23 19.00 -2.33
N PHE A 301 10.14 18.78 -1.58
CA PHE A 301 9.14 19.81 -1.30
C PHE A 301 9.75 21.00 -0.56
N PHE A 302 10.50 20.76 0.52
CA PHE A 302 11.14 21.84 1.27
C PHE A 302 12.18 22.56 0.40
N TYR A 303 12.95 21.83 -0.40
CA TYR A 303 13.86 22.43 -1.37
C TYR A 303 13.12 23.35 -2.36
N THR A 304 12.02 22.90 -2.97
CA THR A 304 11.26 23.73 -3.92
C THR A 304 10.59 24.91 -3.24
N LYS A 305 10.06 24.73 -2.02
CA LYS A 305 9.45 25.78 -1.19
C LYS A 305 10.44 26.88 -0.83
N TYR A 306 11.63 26.54 -0.31
CA TYR A 306 12.61 27.54 0.12
C TYR A 306 13.39 28.18 -1.03
N SER A 307 13.59 27.45 -2.14
CA SER A 307 14.29 27.99 -3.30
C SER A 307 13.41 28.84 -4.22
N SER A 308 12.08 28.83 -4.05
CA SER A 308 11.14 29.54 -4.91
C SER A 308 10.47 30.70 -4.17
N HIS A 309 10.51 31.89 -4.77
CA HIS A 309 9.74 33.04 -4.27
C HIS A 309 8.43 33.14 -5.05
N PHE A 310 7.30 32.98 -4.36
CA PHE A 310 5.97 33.10 -4.98
C PHE A 310 5.44 34.52 -4.88
N GLU A 311 4.78 34.98 -5.95
CA GLU A 311 4.04 36.24 -5.95
C GLU A 311 2.83 36.16 -5.00
N SER A 312 2.37 37.30 -4.48
CA SER A 312 1.26 37.41 -3.51
C SER A 312 -0.06 36.80 -3.98
N HIS A 313 -0.22 36.50 -5.27
CA HIS A 313 -1.41 35.77 -5.77
C HIS A 313 -1.48 34.32 -5.29
N PHE A 314 -0.33 33.75 -4.93
CA PHE A 314 -0.20 32.46 -4.29
C PHE A 314 -0.08 32.57 -2.76
N SER A 315 -0.40 33.72 -2.17
CA SER A 315 -0.37 33.86 -0.71
C SER A 315 -1.63 33.27 -0.08
N GLN A 316 -1.45 32.60 1.05
CA GLN A 316 -2.57 32.27 1.92
C GLN A 316 -3.05 33.53 2.64
N PRO A 317 -4.36 33.67 2.92
CA PRO A 317 -4.85 34.68 3.85
C PRO A 317 -4.08 34.56 5.18
N SER A 318 -3.51 35.67 5.66
CA SER A 318 -2.74 35.69 6.91
C SER A 318 -3.65 35.66 8.15
N GLU A 319 -4.96 35.87 7.97
CA GLU A 319 -5.93 35.86 9.07
C GLU A 319 -5.80 34.56 9.86
N ARG A 320 -5.43 34.73 11.13
CA ARG A 320 -5.41 33.67 12.16
C ARG A 320 -6.83 33.14 12.33
N THR A 321 -7.26 32.29 11.42
CA THR A 321 -8.46 31.51 11.63
C THR A 321 -8.14 30.51 12.75
N ASN A 322 -8.99 30.47 13.78
CA ASN A 322 -8.82 29.67 15.01
C ASN A 322 -8.79 28.14 14.79
N PHE A 323 -8.62 27.67 13.55
CA PHE A 323 -8.61 26.25 13.21
C PHE A 323 -7.18 25.69 13.35
N VAL A 324 -6.96 24.95 14.44
CA VAL A 324 -5.69 24.27 14.75
C VAL A 324 -5.20 23.39 13.59
N VAL A 325 -6.12 22.71 12.89
CA VAL A 325 -5.81 21.90 11.70
C VAL A 325 -5.17 22.75 10.60
N LEU A 326 -5.67 23.98 10.39
CA LEU A 326 -5.10 24.92 9.41
C LEU A 326 -3.75 25.51 9.81
N SER A 327 -3.33 25.33 11.07
CA SER A 327 -1.98 25.70 11.50
C SER A 327 -1.00 24.55 11.31
N ILE A 328 -1.44 23.31 11.52
CA ILE A 328 -0.60 22.11 11.43
C ILE A 328 -0.22 21.76 9.99
N LEU A 329 -1.14 21.89 9.01
CA LEU A 329 -0.79 21.53 7.61
C LEU A 329 -0.04 22.64 6.86
N ARG A 330 0.01 23.85 7.42
CA ARG A 330 0.61 25.05 6.83
C ARG A 330 2.07 24.86 6.38
N PRO A 331 2.95 24.19 7.16
CA PRO A 331 4.34 23.95 6.76
C PRO A 331 4.48 23.16 5.45
N LEU A 332 3.53 22.29 5.12
CA LEU A 332 3.51 21.46 3.90
C LEU A 332 2.69 22.07 2.76
N THR A 333 2.34 23.36 2.87
CA THR A 333 1.79 24.13 1.75
C THR A 333 2.89 25.01 1.13
N PRO A 334 2.94 25.13 -0.21
CA PRO A 334 4.00 25.87 -0.91
C PRO A 334 3.90 27.38 -0.78
N TRP A 335 2.79 27.87 -0.21
CA TRP A 335 2.43 29.27 -0.13
C TRP A 335 2.95 29.88 1.17
N ASN A 336 3.74 30.94 1.06
CA ASN A 336 4.19 31.72 2.22
C ASN A 336 3.08 32.70 2.64
N GLU A 337 3.17 33.19 3.89
CA GLU A 337 2.29 34.27 4.37
C GLU A 337 2.43 35.47 3.42
N GLY A 338 1.30 35.95 2.92
CA GLY A 338 1.27 37.25 2.26
C GLY A 338 1.67 38.29 3.30
N ILE A 339 2.73 39.05 3.02
CA ILE A 339 3.00 40.30 3.72
C ILE A 339 1.90 41.29 3.36
#